data_AF-A0A7S2FEB1-F1
#
_entry.id   AF-A0A7S2FEB1-F1
#
_cell.length_a   1.000
_cell.length_b   1.000
_cell.length_c   1.000
_cell.angle_alpha   90.00
_cell.angle_beta   90.00
_cell.angle_gamma   90.00
#
_symmetry.space_group_name_H-M   'P 1'
#
loop_
_entity.id
_entity.type
_entity.pdbx_description
1 polymer ?
#
loop_
_entity_poly.entity_id
_entity_poly.type
_entity_poly.pdbx_seq_one_letter_code
_entity_poly.pdbx_strand_id
1 'polypeptide(L)'
;APQAASRTPGLDAFTFDYSVGWPLSLILSKHSVTKYQLLFRHLFHCKHVERQLSSSWLSQQEPKQLVGTAAAFTASFGLRQRMLHFLFNIQHYMMFEVIEPNWHVLLQKLRA
;
A
#
# COMPACT_ATOMS: atom_id res chain seq x y z
N ALA A 1 3.90 24.58 26.91
CA ALA A 1 4.90 24.35 25.86
C ALA A 1 4.30 23.42 24.81
N PRO A 2 4.10 23.85 23.55
CA PRO A 2 3.51 22.99 22.55
C PRO A 2 4.62 22.50 21.62
N GLN A 3 5.13 21.28 21.82
CA GLN A 3 5.90 20.54 20.81
C GLN A 3 6.27 19.15 21.31
N ALA A 4 5.33 18.23 21.20
CA ALA A 4 5.64 16.84 20.94
C ALA A 4 4.88 16.47 19.66
N ALA A 5 5.31 17.03 18.53
CA ALA A 5 4.94 16.45 17.26
C ALA A 5 5.51 15.02 17.28
N SER A 6 4.64 14.03 17.52
CA SER A 6 4.98 12.62 17.37
C SER A 6 5.68 12.47 16.02
N ARG A 7 6.91 11.96 16.01
CA ARG A 7 7.69 11.80 14.79
C ARG A 7 7.04 10.75 13.91
N THR A 8 6.05 11.17 13.12
CA THR A 8 5.37 10.34 12.15
C THR A 8 6.40 9.93 11.10
N PRO A 9 6.62 8.63 10.84
CA PRO A 9 7.50 8.17 9.77
C PRO A 9 7.13 8.89 8.46
N GLY A 10 8.12 9.32 7.68
CA GLY A 10 7.87 10.05 6.44
C GLY A 10 6.95 9.30 5.46
N LEU A 11 6.93 7.97 5.55
CA LEU A 11 6.01 7.09 4.83
C LEU A 11 4.54 7.35 5.20
N ASP A 12 4.23 7.51 6.48
CA ASP A 12 2.87 7.68 7.00
C ASP A 12 2.35 9.12 6.77
N ALA A 13 3.29 10.06 6.61
CA ALA A 13 3.04 11.46 6.24
C ALA A 13 2.92 11.66 4.71
N PHE A 14 3.24 10.65 3.90
CA PHE A 14 3.20 10.76 2.44
C PHE A 14 1.76 10.70 1.93
N THR A 15 1.35 11.74 1.19
CA THR A 15 0.06 11.79 0.50
C THR A 15 0.19 12.61 -0.78
N PHE A 16 -0.58 12.25 -1.79
CA PHE A 16 -0.74 13.09 -2.97
C PHE A 16 -1.89 14.06 -2.77
N ASP A 17 -1.68 15.31 -3.16
CA ASP A 17 -2.74 16.31 -3.19
C ASP A 17 -3.12 16.65 -4.63
N TYR A 18 -4.40 16.96 -4.84
CA TYR A 18 -4.92 17.30 -6.16
C TYR A 18 -5.64 18.65 -6.08
N SER A 19 -4.96 19.69 -6.54
CA SER A 19 -5.49 21.06 -6.56
C SER A 19 -6.43 21.25 -7.74
N VAL A 20 -7.73 21.36 -7.44
CA VAL A 20 -8.78 21.57 -8.45
C VAL A 20 -9.19 23.04 -8.50
N GLY A 21 -9.01 23.67 -9.66
CA GLY A 21 -9.50 25.02 -9.92
C GLY A 21 -11.00 25.08 -10.16
N TRP A 22 -11.57 26.28 -10.10
CA TRP A 22 -12.92 26.53 -10.59
C TRP A 22 -12.97 26.33 -12.13
N PRO A 23 -14.05 25.77 -12.71
CA PRO A 23 -15.31 25.32 -12.09
C PRO A 23 -15.31 23.86 -11.63
N LEU A 24 -14.26 23.10 -11.92
CA LEU A 24 -14.19 21.66 -11.65
C LEU A 24 -14.30 21.32 -10.16
N SER A 25 -13.96 22.26 -9.28
CA SER A 25 -14.16 22.14 -7.82
C SER A 25 -15.62 21.93 -7.41
N LEU A 26 -16.59 22.26 -8.27
CA LEU A 26 -18.02 21.99 -8.04
C LEU A 26 -18.34 20.49 -8.12
N ILE A 27 -17.63 19.76 -8.98
CA ILE A 27 -17.83 18.32 -9.19
C ILE A 27 -16.86 17.54 -8.29
N LEU A 28 -15.58 17.93 -8.31
CA LEU A 28 -14.52 17.34 -7.49
C LEU A 28 -14.36 18.15 -6.20
N SER A 29 -15.24 17.86 -5.24
CA SER A 29 -15.18 18.48 -3.91
C SER A 29 -13.92 18.05 -3.12
N LYS A 30 -13.51 18.88 -2.15
CA LYS A 30 -12.43 18.52 -1.21
C LYS A 30 -12.73 17.21 -0.47
N HIS A 31 -13.99 16.98 -0.10
CA HIS A 31 -14.40 15.73 0.55
C HIS A 31 -14.14 14.50 -0.33
N SER A 32 -14.40 14.60 -1.64
CA SER A 32 -14.12 13.52 -2.59
C SER A 32 -12.62 13.27 -2.71
N VAL A 33 -11.82 14.34 -2.83
CA VAL A 33 -10.35 14.24 -2.89
C VAL A 33 -9.77 13.57 -1.65
N THR A 34 -10.24 13.92 -0.44
CA THR A 34 -9.80 13.28 0.80
C THR A 34 -10.10 11.78 0.83
N LYS A 35 -11.24 11.33 0.29
CA LYS A 35 -11.53 9.89 0.19
C LYS A 35 -10.53 9.17 -0.74
N TYR A 36 -10.18 9.79 -1.87
CA TYR A 36 -9.15 9.24 -2.76
C TYR A 36 -7.76 9.22 -2.09
N GLN A 37 -7.41 10.22 -1.30
CA GLN A 37 -6.16 10.23 -0.51
C GLN A 37 -6.11 9.08 0.49
N LEU A 38 -7.22 8.77 1.18
CA LEU A 38 -7.29 7.64 2.11
C LEU A 38 -7.12 6.29 1.38
N LEU A 39 -7.79 6.12 0.24
CA LEU A 39 -7.63 4.93 -0.60
C LEU A 39 -6.18 4.78 -1.07
N PHE A 40 -5.59 5.86 -1.59
CA PHE A 40 -4.19 5.89 -2.00
C PHE A 40 -3.27 5.49 -0.86
N ARG A 41 -3.44 6.08 0.33
CA ARG A 41 -2.58 5.80 1.49
C ARG A 41 -2.63 4.33 1.88
N HIS A 42 -3.81 3.71 1.87
CA HIS A 42 -3.96 2.27 2.12
C HIS A 42 -3.19 1.43 1.10
N LEU A 43 -3.41 1.67 -0.20
CA LEU A 43 -2.72 0.93 -1.27
C LEU A 43 -1.20 1.12 -1.22
N PHE A 44 -0.75 2.34 -0.91
CA PHE A 44 0.65 2.69 -0.75
C PHE A 44 1.31 1.90 0.39
N HIS A 45 0.66 1.80 1.55
CA HIS A 45 1.15 0.98 2.66
C HIS A 45 1.24 -0.51 2.27
N CYS A 46 0.22 -1.06 1.61
CA CYS A 46 0.27 -2.45 1.14
C CYS A 46 1.46 -2.69 0.21
N LYS A 47 1.71 -1.78 -0.74
CA LYS A 47 2.86 -1.87 -1.66
C LYS A 47 4.20 -1.74 -0.93
N HIS A 48 4.26 -0.87 0.07
CA HIS A 48 5.46 -0.68 0.88
C HIS A 48 5.82 -1.94 1.67
N VAL A 49 4.86 -2.56 2.36
CA VAL A 49 5.09 -3.80 3.14
C VAL A 49 5.48 -4.96 2.22
N GLU A 50 4.85 -5.10 1.05
CA GLU A 50 5.25 -6.09 0.03
C GLU A 50 6.71 -5.90 -0.39
N ARG A 51 7.13 -4.66 -0.65
CA ARG A 51 8.54 -4.35 -0.98
C ARG A 51 9.48 -4.69 0.16
N GLN A 52 9.11 -4.40 1.41
CA GLN A 52 9.92 -4.80 2.57
C GLN A 52 10.07 -6.32 2.68
N LEU A 53 8.98 -7.08 2.55
CA LEU A 53 9.00 -8.55 2.55
C LEU A 53 9.76 -9.15 1.35
N SER A 54 9.82 -8.42 0.25
CA SER A 54 10.61 -8.81 -0.92
C SER A 54 12.09 -8.50 -0.71
N SER A 55 12.42 -7.37 -0.08
CA SER A 55 13.80 -6.99 0.22
C SER A 55 14.45 -7.86 1.30
N SER A 56 13.67 -8.34 2.28
CA SER A 56 14.18 -9.21 3.34
C SER A 56 14.67 -10.56 2.81
N TRP A 57 14.19 -11.00 1.63
CA TRP A 57 14.74 -12.16 0.93
C TRP A 57 16.24 -12.04 0.69
N LEU A 58 16.73 -10.88 0.25
CA LEU A 58 18.16 -10.66 -0.02
C LEU A 58 18.99 -10.90 1.25
N SER A 59 18.51 -10.41 2.39
CA SER A 59 19.17 -10.61 3.69
C SER A 59 19.13 -12.06 4.21
N GLN A 60 18.19 -12.86 3.69
CA GLN A 60 18.04 -14.28 4.02
C GLN A 60 18.84 -15.20 3.09
N GLN A 61 19.20 -14.71 1.90
CA GLN A 61 19.98 -15.45 0.90
C GLN A 61 21.49 -15.42 1.18
N GLU A 62 21.95 -14.46 1.98
CA GLU A 62 23.34 -14.38 2.44
C GLU A 62 23.74 -15.68 3.19
N PRO A 63 24.85 -16.34 2.80
CA PRO A 63 25.27 -17.62 3.38
C PRO A 63 25.76 -17.41 4.82
N LYS A 64 24.84 -17.47 5.78
CA LYS A 64 25.19 -17.45 7.20
C LYS A 64 25.68 -18.82 7.61
N GLN A 65 27.01 -18.96 7.67
CA GLN A 65 27.77 -20.13 8.14
C GLN A 65 27.57 -20.44 9.64
N LEU A 66 26.39 -20.19 10.20
CA LEU A 66 26.07 -20.44 11.61
C LEU A 66 25.36 -21.79 11.73
N VAL A 67 26.17 -22.83 11.97
CA VAL A 67 25.73 -24.17 12.35
C VAL A 67 24.70 -24.07 13.48
N GLY A 68 23.49 -24.61 13.27
CA GLY A 68 22.40 -24.62 14.27
C GLY A 68 21.24 -23.65 14.03
N THR A 69 21.35 -22.71 13.07
CA THR A 69 20.28 -21.72 12.79
C THR A 69 19.35 -22.10 11.63
N ALA A 70 19.62 -23.19 10.92
CA ALA A 70 18.90 -23.59 9.71
C ALA A 70 17.38 -23.73 9.91
N ALA A 71 16.93 -24.33 11.03
CA ALA A 71 15.50 -24.49 11.31
C ALA A 71 14.77 -23.14 11.49
N ALA A 72 15.41 -22.18 12.16
CA ALA A 72 14.87 -20.83 12.35
C ALA A 72 14.79 -20.05 11.02
N PHE A 73 15.77 -20.25 10.14
CA PHE A 73 15.76 -19.65 8.79
C PHE A 73 14.64 -20.23 7.91
N THR A 74 14.46 -21.56 7.92
CA THR A 74 13.38 -22.22 7.18
C THR A 74 12.00 -21.76 7.66
N ALA A 75 11.79 -21.67 8.98
CA ALA A 75 10.54 -21.16 9.54
C ALA A 75 10.28 -19.69 9.14
N SER A 76 11.32 -18.85 9.17
CA SER A 76 11.24 -17.44 8.77
C SER A 76 10.94 -17.28 7.27
N PHE A 77 11.51 -18.13 6.42
CA PHE A 77 11.22 -18.15 4.98
C PHE A 77 9.77 -18.57 4.70
N GLY A 78 9.30 -19.64 5.37
CA GLY A 78 7.91 -20.09 5.25
C GLY A 78 6.90 -19.02 5.68
N LEU A 79 7.15 -18.34 6.80
CA LEU A 79 6.32 -17.23 7.25
C LEU A 79 6.31 -16.08 6.24
N ARG A 80 7.49 -15.65 5.77
CA ARG A 80 7.62 -14.57 4.78
C ARG A 80 6.85 -14.88 3.50
N GLN A 81 6.97 -16.11 2.98
CA GLN A 81 6.23 -16.55 1.78
C GLN A 81 4.72 -16.47 1.98
N ARG A 82 4.22 -16.92 3.14
CA ARG A 82 2.78 -16.83 3.46
C ARG A 82 2.29 -15.39 3.54
N MET A 83 3.04 -14.51 4.19
CA MET A 83 2.70 -13.09 4.28
C MET A 83 2.69 -12.41 2.92
N LEU A 84 3.69 -12.71 2.08
CA LEU A 84 3.82 -12.14 0.74
C LEU A 84 2.72 -12.65 -0.20
N HIS A 85 2.40 -13.94 -0.14
CA HIS A 85 1.27 -14.52 -0.87
C HIS A 85 -0.05 -13.86 -0.46
N PHE A 86 -0.29 -13.67 0.84
CA PHE A 86 -1.48 -12.98 1.34
C PHE A 86 -1.58 -11.55 0.80
N LEU A 87 -0.50 -10.77 0.85
CA LEU A 87 -0.49 -9.40 0.32
C LEU A 87 -0.77 -9.35 -1.18
N PHE A 88 -0.20 -10.28 -1.96
CA PHE A 88 -0.49 -10.33 -3.39
C PHE A 88 -1.96 -10.59 -3.67
N ASN A 89 -2.58 -11.54 -2.97
CA ASN A 89 -4.01 -11.81 -3.13
C ASN A 89 -4.87 -10.59 -2.78
N ILE A 90 -4.56 -9.90 -1.68
CA ILE A 90 -5.29 -8.69 -1.27
C ILE A 90 -5.13 -7.56 -2.28
N GLN A 91 -3.91 -7.28 -2.73
CA GLN A 91 -3.67 -6.23 -3.72
C GLN A 91 -4.35 -6.54 -5.06
N HIS A 92 -4.30 -7.81 -5.48
CA HIS A 92 -4.96 -8.27 -6.70
C HIS A 92 -6.48 -8.09 -6.59
N TYR A 93 -7.08 -8.53 -5.48
CA TYR A 93 -8.50 -8.32 -5.20
C TYR A 93 -8.88 -6.83 -5.23
N MET A 94 -8.15 -5.97 -4.51
CA MET A 94 -8.44 -4.53 -4.49
C MET A 94 -8.37 -3.91 -5.89
N MET A 95 -7.41 -4.32 -6.72
CA MET A 95 -7.24 -3.77 -8.07
C MET A 95 -8.32 -4.26 -9.03
N PHE A 96 -8.42 -5.59 -9.21
CA PHE A 96 -9.19 -6.20 -10.30
C PHE A 96 -10.66 -6.45 -9.94
N GLU A 97 -10.99 -6.74 -8.68
CA GLU A 97 -12.37 -7.01 -8.27
C GLU A 97 -13.08 -5.75 -7.74
N VAL A 98 -12.32 -4.76 -7.25
CA VAL A 98 -12.90 -3.55 -6.64
C VAL A 98 -12.66 -2.30 -7.46
N ILE A 99 -11.41 -1.89 -7.69
CA ILE A 99 -11.13 -0.59 -8.31
C ILE A 99 -11.53 -0.57 -9.78
N GLU A 100 -11.07 -1.55 -10.56
CA GLU A 100 -11.29 -1.60 -12.00
C GLU A 100 -12.77 -1.71 -12.39
N PRO A 101 -13.61 -2.58 -11.79
CA PRO A 101 -15.02 -2.67 -12.15
C PRO A 101 -15.79 -1.40 -11.78
N ASN A 102 -15.53 -0.81 -10.60
CA ASN A 102 -16.19 0.42 -10.18
C ASN A 102 -15.79 1.62 -11.06
N TRP A 103 -14.54 1.65 -11.54
CA TRP A 103 -14.10 2.64 -12.51
C TRP A 103 -14.84 2.51 -13.84
N HIS A 104 -15.04 1.29 -14.34
CA HIS A 104 -15.83 1.05 -15.55
C HIS A 104 -17.29 1.52 -15.39
N VAL A 105 -17.93 1.23 -14.25
CA VAL A 105 -19.29 1.71 -13.95
C VAL A 105 -19.35 3.24 -13.92
N LEU A 106 -18.36 3.91 -13.31
CA LEU A 106 -18.28 5.36 -13.30
C LEU A 106 -18.17 5.93 -14.72
N LEU A 107 -17.27 5.39 -15.54
CA LEU A 107 -17.08 5.84 -16.92
C LEU A 107 -18.34 5.64 -17.78
N GLN A 108 -19.06 4.53 -17.60
CA GLN A 108 -20.33 4.31 -18.29
C GLN A 108 -21.37 5.37 -17.90
N LYS A 109 -21.50 5.67 -16.61
CA LYS A 109 -22.44 6.68 -16.11
C LYS A 109 -22.09 8.12 -16.50
N LEU A 110 -20.82 8.42 -16.74
CA LEU A 110 -20.38 9.74 -17.20
C LEU A 110 -20.54 9.93 -18.71
N ARG A 111 -20.64 8.84 -19.48
CA ARG A 111 -20.84 8.87 -20.94
C ARG A 111 -22.31 8.84 -21.34
N ALA A 112 -23.17 8.29 -20.47
CA ALA A 112 -24.63 8.32 -20.62
C ALA A 112 -25.17 9.71 -20.25
#